data_AF-A0A3B0X216-F1
#
_entry.id   AF-A0A3B0X216-F1
#
_cell.length_a   1.000
_cell.length_b   1.000
_cell.length_c   1.000
_cell.angle_alpha   90.00
_cell.angle_beta   90.00
_cell.angle_gamma   90.00
#
_symmetry.space_group_name_H-M   'P 1'
#
loop_
_entity.id
_entity.type
_entity.pdbx_description
1 polymer ?
#
loop_
_entity_poly.entity_id
_entity_poly.type
_entity_poly.pdbx_seq_one_letter_code
_entity_poly.pdbx_strand_id
1 'polypeptide(L)'
;SSSLFNHFVDINYSYKFGAPQYTAVVASLIDENNVMLNQSTLLTSNKTFKEISNTVITVNAAVANENCYEVILTSEIFVYGVCVDSKDCIASDNYFNLLPNEEKTITLEYEPATHKKLKAYVSAINISGDIKIKILNN
;
A
#
# COMPACT_ATOMS: atom_id res chain seq x y z
N SER A 1 10.90 -27.26 -31.51
CA SER A 1 9.73 -26.49 -31.04
C SER A 1 10.23 -25.66 -29.87
N SER A 2 10.66 -24.42 -30.12
CA SER A 2 11.49 -23.66 -29.20
C SER A 2 11.12 -22.18 -29.25
N SER A 3 9.91 -21.83 -28.81
CA SER A 3 9.52 -20.43 -28.57
C SER A 3 9.45 -20.19 -27.06
N LEU A 4 10.63 -20.10 -26.41
CA LEU A 4 10.70 -19.87 -24.96
C LEU A 4 10.83 -18.38 -24.58
N PHE A 5 11.04 -17.48 -25.54
CA PHE A 5 11.25 -16.05 -25.22
C PHE A 5 10.58 -15.16 -26.26
N ASN A 6 9.28 -14.89 -26.06
CA ASN A 6 8.56 -13.95 -26.91
C ASN A 6 8.68 -12.49 -26.42
N HIS A 7 9.26 -12.22 -25.25
CA HIS A 7 9.64 -10.89 -24.76
C HIS A 7 10.73 -11.01 -23.68
N PHE A 8 11.92 -10.48 -23.93
CA PHE A 8 12.96 -10.30 -22.91
C PHE A 8 12.83 -8.87 -22.35
N VAL A 9 12.51 -8.75 -21.06
CA VAL A 9 12.47 -7.46 -20.36
C VAL A 9 13.62 -7.46 -19.36
N ASP A 10 14.53 -6.50 -19.48
CA ASP A 10 15.59 -6.27 -18.47
C ASP A 10 14.98 -5.57 -17.25
N ILE A 11 14.41 -6.37 -16.36
CA ILE A 11 13.71 -5.93 -15.14
C ILE A 11 14.64 -5.14 -14.19
N ASN A 12 15.93 -5.47 -14.18
CA ASN A 12 16.91 -4.88 -13.28
C ASN A 12 17.71 -3.74 -13.90
N TYR A 13 17.40 -3.36 -15.14
CA TYR A 13 18.10 -2.29 -15.87
C TYR A 13 19.63 -2.48 -15.87
N SER A 14 20.10 -3.73 -15.84
CA SER A 14 21.52 -4.05 -15.74
C SER A 14 22.27 -3.64 -17.01
N TYR A 15 21.57 -3.57 -18.13
CA TYR A 15 22.14 -3.18 -19.43
C TYR A 15 22.03 -1.68 -19.74
N LYS A 16 21.32 -0.89 -18.91
CA LYS A 16 21.23 0.58 -18.98
C LYS A 16 20.87 1.17 -20.37
N PHE A 17 20.12 0.46 -21.20
CA PHE A 17 19.67 1.01 -22.48
C PHE A 17 18.43 1.91 -22.31
N GLY A 18 18.61 3.23 -22.42
CA GLY A 18 17.53 4.23 -22.49
C GLY A 18 16.85 4.53 -21.15
N ALA A 19 16.20 5.69 -20.94
CA ALA A 19 15.70 6.10 -19.60
C ALA A 19 14.89 5.00 -18.87
N PRO A 20 15.02 4.84 -17.52
CA PRO A 20 14.24 3.86 -16.76
C PRO A 20 12.74 4.02 -17.04
N GLN A 21 12.10 2.96 -17.54
CA GLN A 21 10.70 3.00 -17.99
C GLN A 21 9.69 2.74 -16.88
N TYR A 22 10.14 2.16 -15.77
CA TYR A 22 9.31 1.79 -14.64
C TYR A 22 9.84 2.43 -13.36
N THR A 23 8.97 2.68 -12.39
CA THR A 23 9.32 3.23 -11.07
C THR A 23 9.61 2.14 -10.05
N ALA A 24 8.89 1.02 -10.14
CA ALA A 24 9.02 -0.12 -9.25
C ALA A 24 8.67 -1.41 -10.01
N VAL A 25 9.26 -2.51 -9.56
CA VAL A 25 8.93 -3.88 -9.95
C VAL A 25 8.36 -4.56 -8.71
N VAL A 26 7.24 -5.25 -8.88
CA VAL A 26 6.60 -5.99 -7.80
C VAL A 26 6.64 -7.47 -8.14
N ALA A 27 7.08 -8.27 -7.17
CA ALA A 27 6.96 -9.71 -7.19
C ALA A 27 5.92 -10.14 -6.16
N SER A 28 4.87 -10.81 -6.62
CA SER A 28 3.78 -11.32 -5.78
C SER A 28 3.85 -12.85 -5.72
N LEU A 29 3.77 -13.40 -4.52
CA LEU A 29 3.57 -14.82 -4.27
C LEU A 29 2.09 -15.04 -3.97
N ILE A 30 1.42 -15.80 -4.84
CA ILE A 30 0.01 -16.15 -4.69
C ILE A 30 -0.14 -17.66 -4.52
N ASP A 31 -1.18 -18.11 -3.82
CA ASP A 31 -1.54 -19.51 -3.73
C ASP A 31 -2.32 -19.99 -4.98
N GLU A 32 -2.72 -21.27 -4.96
CA GLU A 32 -3.51 -21.88 -6.04
C GLU A 32 -4.92 -21.29 -6.21
N ASN A 33 -5.42 -20.56 -5.21
CA ASN A 33 -6.72 -19.90 -5.20
C ASN A 33 -6.61 -18.40 -5.55
N ASN A 34 -5.44 -17.93 -6.01
CA ASN A 34 -5.11 -16.52 -6.26
C ASN A 34 -5.12 -15.63 -5.01
N VAL A 35 -4.94 -16.20 -3.82
CA VAL A 35 -4.78 -15.44 -2.57
C VAL A 35 -3.34 -14.95 -2.46
N MET A 36 -3.16 -13.66 -2.20
CA MET A 36 -1.84 -13.05 -1.96
C MET A 36 -1.22 -13.58 -0.66
N LEU A 37 -0.11 -14.33 -0.78
CA LEU A 37 0.66 -14.84 0.36
C LEU A 37 1.78 -13.89 0.76
N ASN A 38 2.45 -13.28 -0.22
CA ASN A 38 3.57 -12.36 0.03
C ASN A 38 3.77 -11.42 -1.16
N GLN A 39 4.37 -10.25 -0.91
CA GLN A 39 4.71 -9.29 -1.94
C GLN A 39 6.07 -8.64 -1.63
N SER A 40 6.90 -8.45 -2.64
CA SER A 40 8.16 -7.71 -2.55
C SER A 40 8.23 -6.66 -3.63
N THR A 41 8.78 -5.50 -3.30
CA THR A 41 8.92 -4.37 -4.23
C THR A 41 10.40 -4.00 -4.38
N LEU A 42 10.87 -3.94 -5.62
CA LEU A 42 12.16 -3.40 -5.98
C LEU A 42 11.97 -2.05 -6.67
N LEU A 43 12.58 -1.00 -6.14
CA LEU A 43 12.67 0.28 -6.84
C LEU A 43 13.74 0.21 -7.94
N THR A 44 13.36 0.51 -9.17
CA THR A 44 14.20 0.38 -10.37
C THR A 44 15.13 1.56 -10.59
N SER A 45 14.98 2.63 -9.82
CA SER A 45 15.86 3.80 -9.88
C SER A 45 15.99 4.46 -8.52
N ASN A 46 17.17 5.05 -8.25
CA ASN A 46 17.43 5.85 -7.05
C ASN A 46 16.78 7.24 -7.11
N LYS A 47 15.73 7.43 -7.93
CA LYS A 47 15.09 8.73 -8.09
C LYS A 47 14.27 9.05 -6.84
N THR A 48 14.41 10.27 -6.35
CA THR A 48 13.50 10.86 -5.38
C THR A 48 12.08 10.79 -5.96
N PHE A 49 11.14 10.21 -5.21
CA PHE A 49 9.74 10.26 -5.61
C PHE A 49 9.31 11.72 -5.69
N LYS A 50 8.65 12.09 -6.79
CA LYS A 50 7.93 13.35 -6.82
C LYS A 50 6.83 13.24 -5.77
N GLU A 51 6.72 14.25 -4.91
CA GLU A 51 5.61 14.35 -3.96
C GLU A 51 4.28 14.47 -4.71
N ILE A 52 3.27 13.76 -4.22
CA ILE A 52 1.97 13.61 -4.86
C ILE A 52 0.87 13.99 -3.88
N SER A 53 -0.22 14.57 -4.39
CA SER A 53 -1.37 14.95 -3.57
C SER A 53 -1.92 13.76 -2.80
N ASN A 54 -2.30 13.96 -1.53
CA ASN A 54 -2.94 12.92 -0.72
C ASN A 54 -4.34 12.50 -1.20
N THR A 55 -4.95 13.28 -2.09
CA THR A 55 -6.24 12.97 -2.72
C THR A 55 -6.20 11.72 -3.59
N VAL A 56 -5.01 11.23 -3.95
CA VAL A 56 -4.83 10.00 -4.73
C VAL A 56 -5.05 8.74 -3.91
N ILE A 57 -5.14 8.84 -2.58
CA ILE A 57 -5.44 7.72 -1.70
C ILE A 57 -6.87 7.85 -1.21
N THR A 58 -7.66 6.81 -1.43
CA THR A 58 -8.96 6.66 -0.78
C THR A 58 -8.78 5.79 0.45
N VAL A 59 -9.35 6.22 1.57
CA VAL A 59 -9.33 5.50 2.85
C VAL A 59 -10.75 5.37 3.36
N ASN A 60 -11.23 4.13 3.43
CA ASN A 60 -12.54 3.80 3.96
C ASN A 60 -12.36 2.97 5.23
N ALA A 61 -13.03 3.36 6.32
CA ALA A 61 -13.00 2.60 7.56
C ALA A 61 -14.41 2.25 8.03
N ALA A 62 -14.55 1.05 8.57
CA ALA A 62 -15.78 0.55 9.17
C ALA A 62 -15.49 -0.16 10.48
N VAL A 63 -16.49 -0.26 11.36
CA VAL A 63 -16.41 -1.11 12.55
C VAL A 63 -16.56 -2.57 12.11
N ALA A 64 -15.54 -3.39 12.34
CA ALA A 64 -15.57 -4.81 12.01
C ALA A 64 -16.19 -5.64 13.15
N ASN A 65 -15.82 -5.33 14.40
CA ASN A 65 -16.34 -5.93 15.62
C ASN A 65 -16.14 -4.99 16.84
N GLU A 66 -16.37 -5.49 18.06
CA GLU A 66 -16.34 -4.70 19.31
C GLU A 66 -15.00 -4.02 19.61
N ASN A 67 -13.88 -4.49 19.04
CA ASN A 67 -12.55 -4.01 19.34
C ASN A 67 -11.65 -3.83 18.10
N CYS A 68 -12.27 -3.77 16.91
CA CYS A 68 -11.54 -3.71 15.65
C CYS A 68 -12.24 -2.82 14.61
N TYR A 69 -11.44 -2.00 13.93
CA TYR A 69 -11.83 -1.35 12.69
C TYR A 69 -11.20 -2.08 11.50
N GLU A 70 -11.97 -2.26 10.44
CA GLU A 70 -11.44 -2.60 9.13
C GLU A 70 -11.16 -1.30 8.37
N VAL A 71 -9.98 -1.20 7.75
CA VAL A 71 -9.57 -0.06 6.93
C VAL A 71 -9.15 -0.57 5.57
N ILE A 72 -9.82 -0.06 4.53
CA ILE A 72 -9.53 -0.35 3.13
C ILE A 72 -8.87 0.88 2.52
N LEU A 73 -7.68 0.69 1.97
CA LEU A 73 -6.91 1.71 1.25
C LEU A 73 -6.82 1.35 -0.23
N THR A 74 -7.01 2.34 -1.09
CA THR A 74 -6.77 2.24 -2.54
C THR A 74 -6.06 3.49 -3.06
N SER A 75 -5.35 3.36 -4.17
CA SER A 75 -4.80 4.50 -4.88
C SER A 75 -4.75 4.26 -6.39
N GLU A 76 -4.90 5.31 -7.18
CA GLU A 76 -4.76 5.25 -8.64
C GLU A 76 -3.29 5.18 -9.09
N ILE A 77 -2.35 5.39 -8.16
CA ILE A 77 -0.91 5.45 -8.42
C ILE A 77 -0.13 4.67 -7.37
N PHE A 78 1.17 4.46 -7.63
CA PHE A 78 2.05 3.79 -6.68
C PHE A 78 2.34 4.71 -5.48
N VAL A 79 2.04 4.23 -4.28
CA VAL A 79 2.33 4.92 -3.02
C VAL A 79 3.39 4.13 -2.25
N TYR A 80 4.48 4.81 -1.91
CA TYR A 80 5.66 4.20 -1.33
C TYR A 80 5.72 4.44 0.17
N GLY A 81 5.88 3.36 0.94
CA GLY A 81 6.08 3.41 2.39
C GLY A 81 4.91 4.04 3.14
N VAL A 82 3.70 3.52 2.92
CA VAL A 82 2.49 3.90 3.64
C VAL A 82 2.67 3.61 5.13
N CYS A 83 2.51 4.64 5.93
CA CYS A 83 2.55 4.61 7.38
C CYS A 83 1.15 4.87 7.93
N VAL A 84 0.72 4.02 8.86
CA VAL A 84 -0.52 4.16 9.60
C VAL A 84 -0.14 4.52 11.02
N ASP A 85 -0.40 5.78 11.39
CA ASP A 85 -0.17 6.29 12.74
C ASP A 85 -1.50 6.35 13.49
N SER A 86 -1.51 5.83 14.71
CA SER A 86 -2.70 5.86 15.55
C SER A 86 -2.32 5.90 17.02
N LYS A 87 -3.13 6.61 17.81
CA LYS A 87 -2.82 6.82 19.22
C LYS A 87 -3.08 5.59 20.10
N ASP A 88 -4.23 4.96 19.90
CA ASP A 88 -4.79 3.95 20.82
C ASP A 88 -5.16 2.65 20.07
N CYS A 89 -4.63 2.46 18.85
CA CYS A 89 -4.87 1.27 18.03
C CYS A 89 -3.54 0.64 17.56
N ILE A 90 -3.60 -0.64 17.21
CA ILE A 90 -2.48 -1.39 16.64
C ILE A 90 -2.91 -1.83 15.23
N ALA A 91 -2.10 -1.46 14.23
CA ALA A 91 -2.34 -1.86 12.85
C ALA A 91 -1.82 -3.28 12.58
N SER A 92 -2.59 -4.09 11.84
CA SER A 92 -2.14 -5.43 11.42
C SER A 92 -0.98 -5.39 10.44
N ASP A 93 -0.83 -4.30 9.69
CA ASP A 93 0.24 -4.07 8.74
C ASP A 93 0.58 -2.58 8.70
N ASN A 94 1.87 -2.26 8.56
CA ASN A 94 2.38 -0.90 8.55
C ASN A 94 3.67 -0.83 7.73
N TYR A 95 4.00 0.35 7.18
CA TYR A 95 5.16 0.57 6.32
C TYR A 95 5.14 -0.27 5.02
N PHE A 96 3.95 -0.45 4.43
CA PHE A 96 3.75 -1.20 3.19
C PHE A 96 3.69 -0.29 1.96
N ASN A 97 3.70 -0.87 0.76
CA ASN A 97 3.46 -0.13 -0.48
C ASN A 97 2.01 -0.34 -0.94
N LEU A 98 1.39 0.70 -1.50
CA LEU A 98 0.09 0.60 -2.14
C LEU A 98 0.28 0.61 -3.66
N LEU A 99 -0.19 -0.45 -4.32
CA LEU A 99 -0.08 -0.56 -5.77
C LEU A 99 -1.25 0.16 -6.45
N PRO A 100 -1.05 0.66 -7.68
CA PRO A 100 -2.12 1.28 -8.44
C PRO A 100 -3.30 0.32 -8.62
N ASN A 101 -4.50 0.79 -8.27
CA ASN A 101 -5.78 0.11 -8.41
C ASN A 101 -5.90 -1.22 -7.64
N GLU A 102 -5.04 -1.44 -6.65
CA GLU A 102 -5.16 -2.57 -5.73
C GLU A 102 -5.73 -2.10 -4.38
N GLU A 103 -6.61 -2.94 -3.82
CA GLU A 103 -7.11 -2.77 -2.47
C GLU A 103 -6.15 -3.39 -1.47
N LYS A 104 -5.80 -2.60 -0.44
CA LYS A 104 -5.12 -3.08 0.75
C LYS A 104 -6.05 -2.96 1.94
N THR A 105 -6.41 -4.10 2.52
CA THR A 105 -7.17 -4.16 3.77
C THR A 105 -6.21 -4.35 4.93
N ILE A 106 -6.37 -3.54 5.97
CA ILE A 106 -5.71 -3.69 7.26
C ILE A 106 -6.75 -3.62 8.37
N THR A 107 -6.41 -4.16 9.54
CA THR A 107 -7.20 -3.96 10.76
C THR A 107 -6.51 -2.99 11.70
N LEU A 108 -7.32 -2.23 12.45
CA LEU A 108 -6.88 -1.44 13.59
C LEU A 108 -7.55 -1.98 14.84
N GLU A 109 -6.80 -2.75 15.62
CA GLU A 109 -7.26 -3.32 16.88
C GLU A 109 -7.05 -2.32 18.02
N TYR A 110 -7.97 -2.27 18.97
CA TYR A 110 -7.87 -1.39 20.13
C TYR A 110 -8.38 -2.06 21.40
N GLU A 111 -7.90 -1.61 22.55
CA GLU A 111 -8.41 -2.07 23.85
C GLU A 111 -9.67 -1.27 24.23
N PRO A 112 -10.85 -1.90 24.36
CA PRO A 112 -12.11 -1.20 24.62
C PRO A 112 -12.10 -0.34 25.90
N ALA A 113 -11.36 -0.75 26.92
CA ALA A 113 -11.28 -0.02 28.19
C ALA A 113 -10.62 1.37 28.04
N THR A 114 -9.70 1.53 27.08
CA THR A 114 -8.92 2.76 26.88
C THR A 114 -9.36 3.56 25.66
N HIS A 115 -10.05 2.91 24.71
CA HIS A 115 -10.41 3.51 23.44
C HIS A 115 -11.71 4.30 23.52
N LYS A 116 -11.67 5.56 23.06
CA LYS A 116 -12.87 6.43 23.03
C LYS A 116 -13.38 6.71 21.63
N LYS A 117 -12.48 6.79 20.64
CA LYS A 117 -12.79 7.07 19.23
C LYS A 117 -11.56 6.87 18.37
N LEU A 118 -11.76 6.51 17.11
CA LEU A 118 -10.69 6.41 16.12
C LEU A 118 -9.97 7.77 15.93
N LYS A 119 -8.67 7.76 16.23
CA LYS A 119 -7.71 8.84 15.93
C LYS A 119 -6.51 8.22 15.23
N ALA A 120 -6.65 8.03 13.93
CA ALA A 120 -5.63 7.45 13.08
C ALA A 120 -5.46 8.26 11.80
N TYR A 121 -4.26 8.21 11.25
CA TYR A 121 -3.81 8.94 10.08
C TYR A 121 -3.00 8.02 9.18
N VAL A 122 -3.12 8.22 7.88
CA VAL A 122 -2.30 7.58 6.85
C VAL A 122 -1.38 8.63 6.27
N SER A 123 -0.09 8.33 6.20
CA SER A 123 0.91 9.12 5.51
C SER A 123 1.76 8.21 4.61
N ALA A 124 2.54 8.78 3.70
CA ALA A 124 3.48 8.01 2.89
C ALA A 124 4.64 8.88 2.41
N ILE A 125 5.75 8.25 2.02
CA ILE A 125 6.99 8.95 1.64
C ILE A 125 6.78 9.87 0.42
N ASN A 126 5.94 9.45 -0.52
CA ASN A 126 5.67 10.20 -1.74
C ASN A 126 4.33 10.94 -1.73
N ILE A 127 3.71 11.13 -0.55
CA ILE A 127 2.42 11.79 -0.42
C ILE A 127 2.55 13.06 0.40
N SER A 128 1.87 14.11 -0.04
CA SER A 128 1.82 15.40 0.65
C SER A 128 0.84 15.35 1.83
N GLY A 129 1.39 15.34 3.04
CA GLY A 129 0.62 15.43 4.28
C GLY A 129 -0.19 14.18 4.63
N ASP A 130 -0.93 14.29 5.73
CA ASP A 130 -1.60 13.14 6.35
C ASP A 130 -3.08 13.08 5.98
N ILE A 131 -3.59 11.85 5.83
CA ILE A 131 -4.99 11.56 5.55
C ILE A 131 -5.61 11.03 6.82
N LYS A 132 -6.61 11.74 7.37
CA LYS A 132 -7.32 11.27 8.55
C LYS A 132 -8.23 10.09 8.20
N ILE A 133 -8.08 8.99 8.93
CA ILE A 133 -8.98 7.84 8.82
C ILE A 133 -10.32 8.20 9.48
N LYS A 134 -11.41 8.07 8.73
CA LYS A 134 -12.77 8.35 9.20
C LYS A 134 -13.64 7.11 9.01
N ILE A 135 -14.43 6.82 10.03
CA ILE A 135 -15.46 5.78 9.93
C ILE A 135 -16.57 6.33 9.03
N LEU A 136 -16.94 5.57 8.01
CA LEU A 136 -18.12 5.84 7.21
C LEU A 136 -19.34 5.43 8.03
N ASN A 137 -20.16 6.40 8.43
CA ASN A 137 -21.47 6.09 8.99
C ASN A 137 -22.40 5.78 7.81
N ASN A 138 -22.87 4.54 7.71
CA ASN A 138 -24.02 4.19 6.86
C ASN A 138 -25.31 4.80 7.44
#